data_AF-A0A8H8QTX0-F1
#
_entry.id   AF-A0A8H8QTX0-F1
#
_cell.length_a   1.000
_cell.length_b   1.000
_cell.length_c   1.000
_cell.angle_alpha   90.00
_cell.angle_beta   90.00
_cell.angle_gamma   90.00
#
_symmetry.space_group_name_H-M   'P 1'
#
loop_
_entity.id
_entity.type
_entity.pdbx_description
1 polymer ?
#
loop_
_entity_poly.entity_id
_entity_poly.type
_entity_poly.pdbx_seq_one_letter_code
_entity_poly.pdbx_strand_id
1 'polypeptide(L)'
;MTVQQINESASNGCNWCSYIWAFTSSGEETRDPGDVLSIYLCNFHADYSTPTGKNAFYLNMEWVTQKSARDLGWALRLHAFTNPTNLAAPFVTARKLQTEVYSDPSRNQIQHWLAECADHKQCSGQVETILPTRVIEVAPAGSSDRPRLLVTAGKKGRYATLSYCWGSNSYGVLNQSNVNKYIQDLCLDALPQTLRDAIAVTKSISIPYLWVDALCILQDSDDDKSHELSMM
;
A
#
# COMPACT_ATOMS: atom_id res chain seq x y z
N MET A 1 9.31 9.48 35.57
CA MET A 1 9.39 10.97 35.70
C MET A 1 8.25 11.38 36.62
N THR A 2 8.49 12.26 37.60
CA THR A 2 7.41 12.67 38.52
C THR A 2 6.45 13.65 37.86
N VAL A 3 5.20 13.74 38.32
CA VAL A 3 4.19 14.72 37.87
C VAL A 3 4.80 16.13 37.78
N GLN A 4 5.51 16.56 38.83
CA GLN A 4 6.17 17.86 38.87
C GLN A 4 7.20 18.04 37.75
N GLN A 5 8.08 17.05 37.54
CA GLN A 5 9.11 17.10 36.51
C GLN A 5 8.51 17.15 35.09
N ILE A 6 7.42 16.43 34.85
CA ILE A 6 6.72 16.44 33.56
C ILE A 6 6.16 17.83 33.29
N ASN A 7 5.45 18.42 34.25
CA ASN A 7 4.83 19.73 34.13
C ASN A 7 5.87 20.86 33.94
N GLU A 8 6.94 20.84 34.74
CA GLU A 8 8.05 21.80 34.61
C GLU A 8 8.73 21.68 33.24
N SER A 9 9.03 20.46 32.79
CA SER A 9 9.66 20.24 31.48
C SER A 9 8.74 20.64 30.33
N ALA A 10 7.44 20.37 30.43
CA ALA A 10 6.43 20.79 29.46
C ALA A 10 6.34 22.32 29.37
N SER A 11 6.31 22.99 30.52
CA SER A 11 6.31 24.46 30.63
C SER A 11 7.60 25.08 30.06
N ASN A 12 8.71 24.36 30.16
CA ASN A 12 10.01 24.74 29.58
C ASN A 12 10.16 24.36 28.09
N GLY A 13 9.09 23.90 27.41
CA GLY A 13 9.06 23.68 25.96
C GLY A 13 9.43 22.26 25.50
N CYS A 14 9.49 21.27 26.38
CA CYS A 14 9.67 19.88 25.99
C CYS A 14 8.41 19.34 25.28
N ASN A 15 8.44 19.23 23.94
CA ASN A 15 7.30 18.74 23.13
C ASN A 15 6.76 17.38 23.60
N TRP A 16 7.65 16.44 23.93
CA TRP A 16 7.25 15.12 24.44
C TRP A 16 6.55 15.22 25.79
N CYS A 17 7.10 16.02 26.70
CA CYS A 17 6.56 16.23 28.03
C CYS A 17 5.19 16.93 27.97
N SER A 18 5.03 17.92 27.08
CA SER A 18 3.75 18.60 26.84
C SER A 18 2.69 17.67 26.27
N TYR A 19 3.05 16.80 25.31
CA TYR A 19 2.15 15.78 24.79
C TYR A 19 1.69 14.81 25.89
N ILE A 20 2.64 14.26 26.64
CA ILE A 20 2.37 13.33 27.74
C ILE A 20 1.54 14.00 28.84
N TRP A 21 1.86 15.25 29.20
CA TRP A 21 1.10 16.03 30.17
C TRP A 21 -0.34 16.18 29.73
N ALA A 22 -0.58 16.72 28.53
CA ALA A 22 -1.93 16.92 27.99
C ALA A 22 -2.74 15.62 27.88
N PHE A 23 -2.08 14.51 27.54
CA PHE A 23 -2.73 13.21 27.38
C PHE A 23 -3.08 12.56 28.73
N THR A 24 -2.26 12.75 29.76
CA THR A 24 -2.43 12.10 31.08
C THR A 24 -3.15 12.98 32.10
N SER A 25 -3.24 14.30 31.87
CA SER A 25 -3.93 15.27 32.72
C SER A 25 -5.42 15.43 32.41
N SER A 26 -5.99 14.62 31.51
CA SER A 26 -7.39 14.73 31.07
C SER A 26 -8.41 14.06 32.01
N GLY A 27 -7.95 13.47 33.12
CA GLY A 27 -8.82 12.87 34.15
C GLY A 27 -9.20 13.87 35.25
N GLU A 28 -10.38 13.71 35.85
CA GLU A 28 -10.91 14.61 36.89
C GLU A 28 -10.16 14.55 38.26
N GLU A 29 -9.12 13.74 38.41
CA GLU A 29 -8.39 13.56 39.66
C GLU A 29 -7.08 14.38 39.73
N THR A 30 -6.95 15.19 40.77
CA THR A 30 -5.69 15.89 41.09
C THR A 30 -4.60 14.90 41.47
N ARG A 31 -3.55 14.80 40.65
CA ARG A 31 -2.40 13.92 40.87
C ARG A 31 -1.43 14.51 41.89
N ASP A 32 -0.84 13.67 42.74
CA ASP A 32 0.15 14.12 43.72
C ASP A 32 1.47 14.47 42.99
N PRO A 33 2.17 15.57 43.33
CA PRO A 33 3.40 15.99 42.65
C PRO A 33 4.51 14.92 42.63
N GLY A 34 4.50 14.01 43.62
CA GLY A 34 5.44 12.91 43.77
C GLY A 34 5.03 11.61 43.07
N ASP A 35 3.85 11.54 42.44
CA ASP A 35 3.45 10.38 41.65
C ASP A 35 4.36 10.23 40.43
N VAL A 36 4.66 8.99 40.05
CA VAL A 36 5.59 8.69 38.97
C VAL A 36 4.82 8.14 37.78
N LEU A 37 5.02 8.77 36.61
CA LEU A 37 4.57 8.19 35.36
C LEU A 37 5.58 7.15 34.88
N SER A 38 5.11 5.92 34.73
CA SER A 38 5.82 4.84 34.07
C SER A 38 5.37 4.75 32.62
N ILE A 39 6.32 4.93 31.70
CA ILE A 39 6.07 4.81 30.25
C ILE A 39 6.89 3.63 29.74
N TYR A 40 6.24 2.67 29.10
CA TYR A 40 6.92 1.52 28.53
C TYR A 40 6.25 1.05 27.24
N LEU A 41 7.07 0.51 26.33
CA LEU A 41 6.62 0.04 25.04
C LEU A 41 6.40 -1.48 25.10
N CYS A 42 5.16 -1.91 24.87
CA CYS A 42 4.84 -3.32 24.70
C CYS A 42 4.71 -3.63 23.22
N ASN A 43 5.39 -4.69 22.78
CA ASN A 43 5.20 -5.20 21.43
C ASN A 43 3.85 -5.91 21.35
N PHE A 44 3.04 -5.55 20.36
CA PHE A 44 1.80 -6.23 20.06
C PHE A 44 1.99 -7.03 18.77
N HIS A 45 2.07 -8.35 18.90
CA HIS A 45 2.11 -9.21 17.71
C HIS A 45 0.70 -9.33 17.15
N ALA A 46 0.45 -8.63 16.04
CA ALA A 46 -0.76 -8.80 15.26
C ALA A 46 -0.44 -9.64 14.02
N ASP A 47 -0.71 -10.95 14.10
CA ASP A 47 -0.49 -11.88 12.98
C ASP A 47 -1.33 -11.57 11.73
N TYR A 48 -2.27 -10.63 11.85
CA TYR A 48 -3.22 -10.25 10.81
C TYR A 48 -2.98 -8.84 10.25
N SER A 49 -1.84 -8.20 10.53
CA SER A 49 -1.55 -6.86 10.03
C SER A 49 -0.68 -6.88 8.76
N THR A 50 -1.06 -6.07 7.77
CA THR A 50 -0.30 -5.86 6.52
C THR A 50 0.39 -4.49 6.60
N PRO A 51 1.71 -4.39 6.33
CA PRO A 51 2.64 -5.47 6.03
C PRO A 51 2.90 -6.36 7.26
N THR A 52 3.08 -7.66 7.03
CA THR A 52 3.38 -8.67 8.04
C THR A 52 4.67 -8.29 8.78
N GLY A 53 4.60 -8.12 10.10
CA GLY A 53 5.77 -7.75 10.89
C GLY A 53 5.48 -7.20 12.29
N LYS A 54 6.56 -6.95 13.04
CA LYS A 54 6.50 -6.25 14.33
C LYS A 54 6.41 -4.75 14.04
N ASN A 55 5.21 -4.18 14.05
CA ASN A 55 5.02 -2.76 13.78
C ASN A 55 3.95 -2.10 14.63
N ALA A 56 3.11 -2.90 15.28
CA ALA A 56 2.14 -2.41 16.24
C ALA A 56 2.74 -2.46 17.65
N PHE A 57 2.69 -1.32 18.33
CA PHE A 57 3.15 -1.19 19.70
C PHE A 57 2.07 -0.55 20.54
N TYR A 58 2.00 -0.94 21.81
CA TYR A 58 1.30 -0.16 22.81
C TYR A 58 2.33 0.64 23.60
N LEU A 59 2.22 1.95 23.53
CA LEU A 59 2.87 2.82 24.49
C LEU A 59 1.98 2.89 25.72
N ASN A 60 2.33 2.11 26.74
CA ASN A 60 1.61 2.09 28.00
C ASN A 60 2.13 3.21 28.89
N MET A 61 1.20 3.89 29.52
CA MET A 61 1.41 5.00 30.44
C MET A 61 0.61 4.72 31.70
N GLU A 62 1.30 4.40 32.79
CA GLU A 62 0.70 4.05 34.07
C GLU A 62 1.21 4.99 35.16
N TRP A 63 0.30 5.55 35.95
CA TRP A 63 0.69 6.26 37.15
C TRP A 63 0.95 5.26 38.28
N VAL A 64 2.12 5.38 38.88
CA VAL A 64 2.46 4.68 40.11
C VAL A 64 2.29 5.69 41.24
N THR A 65 1.22 5.49 42.02
CA THR A 65 0.91 6.38 43.14
C THR A 65 1.66 5.95 44.38
N GLN A 66 1.81 6.86 45.34
CA GLN A 66 2.44 6.52 46.62
C GLN A 66 1.56 5.62 47.51
N LYS A 67 0.26 5.51 47.21
CA LYS A 67 -0.76 4.83 48.04
C LYS A 67 -1.25 3.49 47.44
N SER A 68 -1.15 3.29 46.13
CA SER A 68 -1.51 2.06 45.43
C SER A 68 -0.41 1.67 44.44
N ALA A 69 -0.18 0.36 44.26
CA ALA A 69 0.92 -0.13 43.42
C ALA A 69 0.80 0.32 41.95
N ARG A 70 -0.42 0.56 41.44
CA ARG A 70 -0.73 1.07 40.08
C ARG A 70 -2.12 1.71 40.07
N ASP A 71 -2.25 2.84 39.40
CA ASP A 71 -3.53 3.46 39.05
C ASP A 71 -3.81 3.33 37.54
N LEU A 72 -5.03 3.67 37.10
CA LEU A 72 -5.53 3.66 35.72
C LEU A 72 -4.43 3.96 34.69
N GLY A 73 -4.22 3.00 33.78
CA GLY A 73 -3.25 3.11 32.70
C GLY A 73 -3.91 3.46 31.37
N TRP A 74 -3.22 4.26 30.56
CA TRP A 74 -3.58 4.48 29.17
C TRP A 74 -2.62 3.77 28.25
N ALA A 75 -3.13 3.31 27.10
CA ALA A 75 -2.33 2.69 26.07
C ALA A 75 -2.58 3.40 24.73
N LEU A 76 -1.53 3.95 24.13
CA LEU A 76 -1.59 4.46 22.77
C LEU A 76 -1.12 3.37 21.80
N ARG A 77 -1.98 3.01 20.85
CA ARG A 77 -1.59 2.12 19.75
C ARG A 77 -0.78 2.90 18.73
N LEU A 78 0.46 2.48 18.52
CA LEU A 78 1.39 3.07 17.58
C LEU A 78 1.68 2.10 16.45
N HIS A 79 1.74 2.63 15.22
CA HIS A 79 2.31 1.95 14.07
C HIS A 79 3.67 2.55 13.77
N ALA A 80 4.73 1.75 13.92
CA ALA A 80 6.09 2.18 13.63
C ALA A 80 6.60 1.53 12.33
N PHE A 81 7.36 2.30 11.58
CA PHE A 81 8.03 1.85 10.37
C PHE A 81 9.49 2.26 10.44
N THR A 82 10.37 1.40 9.96
CA THR A 82 11.80 1.72 9.92
C THR A 82 12.37 1.43 8.55
N ASN A 83 13.51 2.06 8.23
CA ASN A 83 14.31 1.69 7.07
C ASN A 83 15.21 0.51 7.44
N PRO A 84 15.64 -0.33 6.48
CA PRO A 84 16.53 -1.47 6.75
C PRO A 84 17.85 -1.09 7.44
N THR A 85 18.32 0.14 7.25
CA THR A 85 19.55 0.69 7.82
C THR A 85 19.37 1.28 9.23
N ASN A 86 18.14 1.36 9.74
CA ASN A 86 17.87 1.92 11.06
C ASN A 86 18.22 0.92 12.18
N LEU A 87 18.76 1.40 13.29
CA LEU A 87 19.09 0.56 14.46
C LEU A 87 17.88 -0.20 15.03
N ALA A 88 16.66 0.31 14.83
CA ALA A 88 15.41 -0.32 15.24
C ALA A 88 14.89 -1.37 14.23
N ALA A 89 15.52 -1.55 13.06
CA ALA A 89 15.09 -2.50 12.03
C ALA A 89 14.99 -3.98 12.48
N PRO A 90 15.80 -4.47 13.45
CA PRO A 90 15.61 -5.83 14.01
C PRO A 90 14.34 -5.99 14.85
N PHE A 91 13.81 -4.88 15.40
CA PHE A 91 12.65 -4.88 16.29
C PHE A 91 11.38 -4.43 15.58
N VAL A 92 11.50 -3.52 14.61
CA VAL A 92 10.42 -3.00 13.79
C VAL A 92 10.63 -3.46 12.36
N THR A 93 9.96 -4.53 11.95
CA THR A 93 10.21 -5.15 10.63
C THR A 93 9.35 -4.55 9.52
N ALA A 94 8.28 -3.80 9.85
CA ALA A 94 7.54 -3.07 8.83
C ALA A 94 8.37 -1.93 8.23
N ARG A 95 8.18 -1.72 6.93
CA ARG A 95 8.81 -0.67 6.14
C ARG A 95 7.77 0.34 5.72
N LYS A 96 8.16 1.61 5.67
CA LYS A 96 7.26 2.69 5.23
C LYS A 96 6.84 2.39 3.78
N LEU A 97 5.55 2.51 3.50
CA LEU A 97 5.06 2.42 2.13
C LEU A 97 5.72 3.49 1.28
N GLN A 98 6.27 3.09 0.13
CA GLN A 98 6.71 4.07 -0.86
C GLN A 98 5.49 4.65 -1.56
N THR A 99 5.33 5.96 -1.43
CA THR A 99 4.24 6.72 -2.05
C THR A 99 4.65 7.27 -3.42
N GLU A 100 5.95 7.33 -3.71
CA GLU A 100 6.48 7.82 -4.98
C GLU A 100 6.48 6.70 -6.02
N VAL A 101 5.35 6.55 -6.71
CA VAL A 101 5.08 5.47 -7.69
C VAL A 101 6.16 5.40 -8.78
N TYR A 102 6.66 6.54 -9.26
CA TYR A 102 7.61 6.62 -10.37
C TYR A 102 9.08 6.58 -9.96
N SER A 103 9.38 6.44 -8.67
CA SER A 103 10.76 6.48 -8.18
C SER A 103 11.52 5.17 -8.44
N ASP A 104 12.83 5.26 -8.66
CA ASP A 104 13.68 4.07 -8.81
C ASP A 104 13.62 3.14 -7.57
N PRO A 105 13.57 3.64 -6.31
CA PRO A 105 13.33 2.79 -5.14
C PRO A 105 12.05 1.96 -5.24
N SER A 106 10.92 2.55 -5.67
CA SER A 106 9.66 1.82 -5.86
C SER A 106 9.78 0.75 -6.93
N ARG A 107 10.41 1.08 -8.07
CA ARG A 107 10.64 0.13 -9.17
C ARG A 107 11.51 -1.04 -8.70
N ASN A 108 12.62 -0.77 -8.03
CA ASN A 108 13.53 -1.79 -7.49
C ASN A 108 12.82 -2.68 -6.47
N GLN A 109 11.97 -2.10 -5.62
CA GLN A 109 11.18 -2.84 -4.64
C GLN A 109 10.19 -3.81 -5.32
N ILE A 110 9.49 -3.36 -6.36
CA ILE A 110 8.56 -4.21 -7.13
C ILE A 110 9.33 -5.34 -7.82
N GLN A 111 10.46 -5.04 -8.46
CA GLN A 111 11.29 -6.05 -9.12
C GLN A 111 11.82 -7.10 -8.14
N HIS A 112 12.25 -6.67 -6.95
CA HIS A 112 12.69 -7.56 -5.89
C HIS A 112 11.54 -8.50 -5.45
N TRP A 113 10.35 -7.95 -5.17
CA TRP A 113 9.19 -8.77 -4.79
C TRP A 113 8.76 -9.74 -5.88
N LEU A 114 8.81 -9.34 -7.16
CA LEU A 114 8.52 -10.23 -8.28
C LEU A 114 9.54 -11.36 -8.41
N ALA A 115 10.81 -11.09 -8.11
CA ALA A 115 11.86 -12.11 -8.09
C ALA A 115 11.66 -13.09 -6.94
N GLU A 116 11.43 -12.60 -5.72
CA GLU A 116 11.12 -13.45 -4.56
C GLU A 116 9.86 -14.31 -4.80
N CYS A 117 8.83 -13.73 -5.41
CA CYS A 117 7.60 -14.43 -5.75
C CYS A 117 7.81 -15.62 -6.68
N ALA A 118 8.79 -15.54 -7.59
CA ALA A 118 9.08 -16.63 -8.53
C ALA A 118 9.60 -17.90 -7.83
N ASP A 119 10.12 -17.78 -6.60
CA ASP A 119 10.62 -18.91 -5.81
C ASP A 119 9.55 -19.51 -4.86
N HIS A 120 8.36 -18.91 -4.78
CA HIS A 120 7.28 -19.43 -3.93
C HIS A 120 6.60 -20.65 -4.54
N LYS A 121 6.41 -21.71 -3.75
CA LYS A 121 5.74 -22.95 -4.20
C LYS A 121 4.31 -22.76 -4.71
N GLN A 122 3.59 -21.77 -4.18
CA GLN A 122 2.20 -21.48 -4.53
C GLN A 122 2.08 -20.48 -5.69
N CYS A 123 3.17 -19.82 -6.07
CA CYS A 123 3.18 -18.88 -7.17
C CYS A 123 3.67 -19.61 -8.42
N SER A 124 2.91 -19.50 -9.49
CA SER A 124 3.43 -19.85 -10.82
C SER A 124 4.54 -18.87 -11.15
N GLY A 125 5.74 -19.36 -11.46
CA GLY A 125 6.85 -18.51 -11.88
C GLY A 125 6.51 -17.64 -13.10
N GLN A 126 7.44 -16.78 -13.53
CA GLN A 126 7.24 -15.88 -14.67
C GLN A 126 7.24 -16.62 -16.03
N VAL A 127 6.23 -17.45 -16.28
CA VAL A 127 6.06 -18.23 -17.50
C VAL A 127 5.15 -17.48 -18.47
N GLU A 128 5.44 -17.56 -19.77
CA GLU A 128 4.52 -17.07 -20.80
C GLU A 128 3.24 -17.91 -20.82
N THR A 129 2.10 -17.24 -20.72
CA THR A 129 0.78 -17.87 -20.80
C THR A 129 0.09 -17.46 -22.09
N ILE A 130 -0.99 -18.15 -22.44
CA ILE A 130 -1.92 -17.65 -23.47
C ILE A 130 -2.48 -16.33 -22.95
N LEU A 131 -2.42 -15.29 -23.78
CA LEU A 131 -2.96 -13.99 -23.42
C LEU A 131 -4.49 -14.01 -23.55
N PRO A 132 -5.22 -13.22 -22.73
CA PRO A 132 -6.66 -12.98 -22.92
C PRO A 132 -6.98 -12.45 -24.33
N THR A 133 -8.25 -12.43 -24.73
CA THR A 133 -8.65 -12.02 -26.10
C THR A 133 -8.10 -10.63 -26.47
N ARG A 134 -8.07 -9.73 -25.48
CA ARG A 134 -7.52 -8.38 -25.59
C ARG A 134 -6.63 -8.07 -24.40
N VAL A 135 -5.53 -7.38 -24.67
CA VAL A 135 -4.62 -6.81 -23.66
C VAL A 135 -4.17 -5.43 -24.11
N ILE A 136 -3.72 -4.60 -23.19
CA ILE A 136 -3.04 -3.33 -23.50
C ILE A 136 -1.56 -3.65 -23.75
N GLU A 137 -1.08 -3.38 -24.95
CA GLU A 137 0.35 -3.38 -25.26
C GLU A 137 0.94 -2.05 -24.79
N VAL A 138 1.76 -2.08 -23.73
CA VAL A 138 2.21 -0.87 -23.03
C VAL A 138 3.41 -0.19 -23.69
N ALA A 139 4.13 -0.91 -24.55
CA ALA A 139 5.28 -0.40 -25.29
C ALA A 139 5.38 -1.05 -26.69
N PRO A 140 4.49 -0.68 -27.64
CA PRO A 140 4.54 -1.21 -29.00
C PRO A 140 5.87 -0.91 -29.71
N ALA A 141 6.35 -1.86 -30.52
CA ALA A 141 7.53 -1.66 -31.35
C ALA A 141 7.34 -0.45 -32.29
N GLY A 142 8.27 0.51 -32.23
CA GLY A 142 8.24 1.74 -33.04
C GLY A 142 7.51 2.93 -32.41
N SER A 143 6.84 2.77 -31.27
CA SER A 143 6.24 3.89 -30.52
C SER A 143 6.15 3.58 -29.03
N SER A 144 7.25 3.81 -28.30
CA SER A 144 7.35 3.51 -26.86
C SER A 144 6.28 4.22 -26.02
N ASP A 145 5.81 5.40 -26.43
CA ASP A 145 4.95 6.25 -25.59
C ASP A 145 3.46 6.22 -25.95
N ARG A 146 3.04 5.30 -26.83
CA ARG A 146 1.62 5.17 -27.20
C ARG A 146 1.15 3.75 -26.96
N PRO A 147 0.52 3.47 -25.80
CA PRO A 147 -0.09 2.17 -25.58
C PRO A 147 -1.28 1.99 -26.53
N ARG A 148 -1.65 0.74 -26.77
CA ARG A 148 -2.83 0.40 -27.57
C ARG A 148 -3.47 -0.88 -27.08
N LEU A 149 -4.75 -1.06 -27.41
CA LEU A 149 -5.43 -2.33 -27.25
C LEU A 149 -4.95 -3.29 -28.35
N LEU A 150 -4.53 -4.47 -27.95
CA LEU A 150 -4.09 -5.54 -28.85
C LEU A 150 -5.09 -6.70 -28.78
N VAL A 151 -5.69 -7.04 -29.91
CA VAL A 151 -6.38 -8.32 -30.07
C VAL A 151 -5.32 -9.40 -30.22
N THR A 152 -5.30 -10.35 -29.29
CA THR A 152 -4.16 -11.26 -29.11
C THR A 152 -4.19 -12.43 -30.06
N ALA A 153 -5.39 -12.88 -30.47
CA ALA A 153 -5.60 -14.04 -31.33
C ALA A 153 -4.83 -15.29 -30.85
N GLY A 154 -4.79 -15.51 -29.53
CA GLY A 154 -4.13 -16.67 -28.91
C GLY A 154 -2.61 -16.56 -28.80
N LYS A 155 -2.04 -15.37 -28.97
CA LYS A 155 -0.62 -15.10 -28.67
C LYS A 155 -0.28 -15.51 -27.24
N LYS A 156 0.98 -15.88 -27.05
CA LYS A 156 1.56 -16.09 -25.73
C LYS A 156 2.41 -14.90 -25.31
N GLY A 157 2.46 -14.64 -24.01
CA GLY A 157 3.30 -13.59 -23.46
C GLY A 157 3.14 -13.46 -21.95
N ARG A 158 3.94 -12.58 -21.36
CA ARG A 158 3.81 -12.18 -19.96
C ARG A 158 2.92 -10.94 -19.86
N TYR A 159 1.97 -10.95 -18.95
CA TYR A 159 1.09 -9.81 -18.70
C TYR A 159 0.88 -9.59 -17.21
N ALA A 160 0.53 -8.36 -16.84
CA ALA A 160 0.05 -8.02 -15.52
C ALA A 160 -1.47 -7.81 -15.56
N THR A 161 -2.14 -8.03 -14.43
CA THR A 161 -3.57 -7.75 -14.26
C THR A 161 -3.74 -6.63 -13.24
N LEU A 162 -4.53 -5.61 -13.56
CA LEU A 162 -4.98 -4.62 -12.58
C LEU A 162 -6.37 -5.00 -12.06
N SER A 163 -6.46 -5.27 -10.76
CA SER A 163 -7.73 -5.37 -10.04
C SER A 163 -7.93 -4.12 -9.19
N TYR A 164 -9.00 -3.37 -9.46
CA TYR A 164 -9.28 -2.10 -8.78
C TYR A 164 -10.79 -1.80 -8.78
N CYS A 165 -11.24 -0.97 -7.84
CA CYS A 165 -12.59 -0.43 -7.88
C CYS A 165 -12.67 0.73 -8.88
N TRP A 166 -13.57 0.64 -9.86
CA TRP A 166 -13.66 1.62 -10.97
C TRP A 166 -14.04 3.04 -10.55
N GLY A 167 -14.54 3.22 -9.33
CA GLY A 167 -15.11 4.47 -8.86
C GLY A 167 -16.52 4.71 -9.41
N SER A 168 -17.10 5.87 -9.11
CA SER A 168 -18.48 6.20 -9.46
C SER A 168 -18.68 6.63 -10.92
N ASN A 169 -17.61 6.95 -11.65
CA ASN A 169 -17.68 7.39 -13.03
C ASN A 169 -16.89 6.45 -13.95
N SER A 170 -17.58 5.74 -14.83
CA SER A 170 -17.03 4.76 -15.78
C SER A 170 -16.32 5.42 -16.98
N TYR A 171 -15.41 6.36 -16.74
CA TYR A 171 -14.63 6.98 -17.81
C TYR A 171 -13.56 6.02 -18.33
N GLY A 172 -13.42 5.94 -19.65
CA GLY A 172 -12.39 5.12 -20.29
C GLY A 172 -12.70 3.62 -20.28
N VAL A 173 -13.97 3.22 -20.31
CA VAL A 173 -14.35 1.82 -20.50
C VAL A 173 -14.39 1.43 -21.98
N LEU A 174 -14.08 0.17 -22.29
CA LEU A 174 -14.17 -0.40 -23.63
C LEU A 174 -15.64 -0.73 -23.97
N ASN A 175 -16.04 -0.38 -25.18
CA ASN A 175 -17.34 -0.71 -25.76
C ASN A 175 -17.22 -0.85 -27.28
N GLN A 176 -18.29 -1.33 -27.92
CA GLN A 176 -18.29 -1.57 -29.36
C GLN A 176 -17.99 -0.30 -30.19
N SER A 177 -18.35 0.87 -29.67
CA SER A 177 -18.15 2.15 -30.38
C SER A 177 -16.70 2.63 -30.37
N ASN A 178 -15.90 2.25 -29.36
CA ASN A 178 -14.54 2.76 -29.16
C ASN A 178 -13.43 1.70 -29.34
N VAL A 179 -13.77 0.42 -29.47
CA VAL A 179 -12.79 -0.68 -29.60
C VAL A 179 -11.77 -0.44 -30.73
N ASN A 180 -12.24 -0.07 -31.93
CA ASN A 180 -11.36 0.19 -33.07
C ASN A 180 -10.44 1.39 -32.83
N LYS A 181 -10.91 2.40 -32.09
CA LYS A 181 -10.10 3.56 -31.71
C LYS A 181 -8.99 3.13 -30.76
N TYR A 182 -9.32 2.36 -29.72
CA TYR A 182 -8.33 1.90 -28.74
C TYR A 182 -7.33 0.91 -29.34
N ILE A 183 -7.69 0.15 -30.38
CA ILE A 183 -6.76 -0.68 -31.15
C ILE A 183 -5.72 0.16 -31.90
N GLN A 184 -6.12 1.31 -32.42
CA GLN A 184 -5.21 2.21 -33.13
C GLN A 184 -4.33 3.00 -32.16
N ASP A 185 -4.93 3.62 -31.14
CA ASP A 185 -4.25 4.46 -30.17
C ASP A 185 -5.07 4.56 -28.88
N LEU A 186 -4.46 4.23 -27.75
CA LEU A 186 -5.05 4.42 -26.43
C LEU A 186 -4.48 5.71 -25.82
N CYS A 187 -5.21 6.81 -26.01
CA CYS A 187 -4.82 8.12 -25.51
C CYS A 187 -4.73 8.13 -23.96
N LEU A 188 -3.50 8.15 -23.45
CA LEU A 188 -3.19 8.12 -22.01
C LEU A 188 -3.86 9.28 -21.26
N ASP A 189 -3.86 10.49 -21.83
CA ASP A 189 -4.39 11.69 -21.18
C ASP A 189 -5.90 11.60 -20.93
N ALA A 190 -6.61 10.78 -21.72
CA ALA A 190 -8.04 10.54 -21.57
C ALA A 190 -8.38 9.47 -20.51
N LEU A 191 -7.39 8.77 -19.97
CA LEU A 191 -7.58 7.72 -18.97
C LEU A 191 -7.56 8.29 -17.54
N PRO A 192 -8.31 7.66 -16.61
CA PRO A 192 -8.16 7.90 -15.18
C PRO A 192 -6.71 7.71 -14.70
N GLN A 193 -6.31 8.47 -13.67
CA GLN A 193 -4.97 8.44 -13.10
C GLN A 193 -4.50 7.02 -12.76
N THR A 194 -5.36 6.21 -12.14
CA THR A 194 -5.05 4.81 -11.79
C THR A 194 -4.64 3.97 -12.99
N LEU A 195 -5.31 4.14 -14.13
CA LEU A 195 -4.98 3.38 -15.35
C LEU A 195 -3.69 3.88 -15.99
N ARG A 196 -3.44 5.20 -15.97
CA ARG A 196 -2.16 5.78 -16.39
C ARG A 196 -1.00 5.24 -15.56
N ASP A 197 -1.16 5.22 -14.24
CA ASP A 197 -0.16 4.70 -13.30
C ASP A 197 0.08 3.21 -13.54
N ALA A 198 -0.97 2.42 -13.72
CA ALA A 198 -0.83 0.99 -14.00
C ALA A 198 -0.06 0.72 -15.30
N ILE A 199 -0.35 1.45 -16.38
CA ILE A 199 0.38 1.33 -17.65
C ILE A 199 1.85 1.72 -17.45
N ALA A 200 2.11 2.84 -16.79
CA ALA A 200 3.47 3.33 -16.53
C ALA A 200 4.29 2.36 -15.67
N VAL A 201 3.70 1.86 -14.58
CA VAL A 201 4.34 0.87 -13.70
C VAL A 201 4.64 -0.41 -14.48
N THR A 202 3.67 -0.95 -15.22
CA THR A 202 3.83 -2.18 -16.03
C THR A 202 4.98 -2.04 -17.02
N LYS A 203 5.05 -0.91 -17.74
CA LYS A 203 6.16 -0.56 -18.63
C LYS A 203 7.49 -0.50 -17.88
N SER A 204 7.53 0.14 -16.71
CA SER A 204 8.76 0.35 -15.93
C SER A 204 9.39 -0.95 -15.41
N ILE A 205 8.59 -2.00 -15.19
CA ILE A 205 9.04 -3.31 -14.73
C ILE A 205 9.22 -4.32 -15.88
N SER A 206 9.22 -3.85 -17.14
CA SER A 206 9.47 -4.66 -18.34
C SER A 206 8.48 -5.81 -18.53
N ILE A 207 7.21 -5.59 -18.19
CA ILE A 207 6.11 -6.46 -18.57
C ILE A 207 5.45 -5.86 -19.83
N PRO A 208 5.32 -6.62 -20.94
CA PRO A 208 4.91 -6.05 -22.22
C PRO A 208 3.40 -5.78 -22.33
N TYR A 209 2.59 -6.47 -21.51
CA TYR A 209 1.14 -6.42 -21.61
C TYR A 209 0.49 -6.15 -20.26
N LEU A 210 -0.58 -5.35 -20.26
CA LEU A 210 -1.44 -5.11 -19.10
C LEU A 210 -2.87 -5.52 -19.46
N TRP A 211 -3.52 -6.25 -18.57
CA TRP A 211 -4.96 -6.50 -18.65
C TRP A 211 -5.68 -5.69 -17.58
N VAL A 212 -6.74 -5.03 -18.00
CA VAL A 212 -7.66 -4.27 -17.15
C VAL A 212 -9.06 -4.57 -17.62
N ASP A 213 -9.92 -5.09 -16.75
CA ASP A 213 -11.32 -5.42 -17.04
C ASP A 213 -12.05 -4.29 -17.78
N ALA A 214 -11.94 -3.06 -17.29
CA ALA A 214 -12.55 -1.86 -17.86
C ALA A 214 -12.13 -1.61 -19.32
N LEU A 215 -10.90 -1.96 -19.71
CA LEU A 215 -10.32 -1.66 -21.03
C LEU A 215 -10.20 -2.87 -21.96
N CYS A 216 -10.30 -4.10 -21.44
CA CYS A 216 -10.08 -5.34 -22.19
C CYS A 216 -11.35 -6.15 -22.40
N ILE A 217 -12.44 -5.82 -21.71
CA ILE A 217 -13.76 -6.45 -21.86
C ILE A 217 -14.74 -5.44 -22.46
N LEU A 218 -15.52 -5.85 -23.47
CA LEU A 218 -16.60 -5.04 -24.02
C LEU A 218 -17.73 -4.90 -22.99
N GLN A 219 -17.86 -3.72 -22.39
CA GLN A 219 -18.80 -3.49 -21.29
C GLN A 219 -20.27 -3.45 -21.72
N ASP A 220 -20.52 -3.33 -23.02
CA ASP A 220 -21.83 -3.38 -23.66
C ASP A 220 -22.17 -4.75 -24.25
N SER A 221 -21.34 -5.78 -24.03
CA SER A 221 -21.58 -7.16 -24.47
C SER A 221 -21.52 -8.15 -23.31
N ASP A 222 -22.66 -8.75 -22.97
CA ASP A 222 -22.73 -9.74 -21.88
C ASP A 222 -22.07 -11.07 -22.25
N ASP A 223 -22.08 -11.44 -23.53
CA ASP A 223 -21.36 -12.60 -24.05
C ASP A 223 -19.85 -12.43 -23.85
N ASP A 224 -19.32 -11.25 -24.20
CA ASP A 224 -17.89 -10.93 -24.07
C ASP A 224 -17.45 -10.89 -22.60
N LYS A 225 -18.25 -10.27 -21.72
CA LYS A 225 -18.02 -10.32 -20.28
C LYS A 225 -17.96 -11.75 -19.76
N SER A 226 -18.95 -12.57 -20.11
CA SER A 226 -19.03 -13.95 -19.64
C SER A 226 -17.83 -14.77 -20.11
N HIS A 227 -17.41 -14.56 -21.36
CA HIS A 227 -16.22 -15.19 -21.92
C HIS A 227 -14.94 -14.78 -21.18
N GLU A 228 -14.66 -13.47 -21.08
CA GLU A 228 -13.43 -12.97 -20.45
C GLU A 228 -13.34 -13.33 -18.96
N LEU A 229 -14.45 -13.27 -18.23
CA LEU A 229 -14.51 -13.66 -16.82
C LEU A 229 -14.27 -15.16 -16.62
N SER A 230 -14.59 -16.00 -17.59
CA SER A 230 -14.33 -17.45 -17.52
C SER A 230 -12.87 -17.83 -17.76
N MET A 231 -12.06 -16.90 -18.31
CA MET A 231 -10.64 -17.11 -18.57
C MET A 231 -9.72 -16.65 -17.43
N MET A 232 -10.29 -16.08 -16.37
CA MET A 232 -9.59 -15.54 -15.19
C MET A 232 -9.85 -16.40 -13.96
#